data_AF-A0A838PJK6-F1
#
_entry.id   AF-A0A838PJK6-F1
#
_cell.length_a   1.000
_cell.length_b   1.000
_cell.length_c   1.000
_cell.angle_alpha   90.00
_cell.angle_beta   90.00
_cell.angle_gamma   90.00
#
_symmetry.space_group_name_H-M   'P 1'
#
loop_
_entity.id
_entity.type
_entity.pdbx_description
1 polymer ?
#
loop_
_entity_poly.entity_id
_entity_poly.type
_entity_poly.pdbx_seq_one_letter_code
_entity_poly.pdbx_strand_id
1 'polypeptide(L)' 'MHLQTIPEAARTCGRSPREIRLMIEDGRLGAVRHGGRWLIDPLDLPGGEAPPLAAE' A
#
# COMPACT_ATOMS: atom_id res chain seq x y z
N MET A 1 0.42 9.69 -11.30
CA MET A 1 0.61 8.42 -10.58
C MET A 1 1.47 8.71 -9.35
N HIS A 2 0.87 8.71 -8.15
CA HIS A 2 1.63 8.85 -6.91
C HIS A 2 1.93 7.45 -6.39
N LEU A 3 3.11 6.94 -6.70
CA LEU A 3 3.56 5.65 -6.19
C LEU A 3 3.90 5.77 -4.71
N GLN A 4 3.39 4.84 -3.91
CA GLN A 4 3.58 4.80 -2.47
C GLN A 4 4.54 3.70 -2.07
N THR A 5 5.31 3.91 -1.02
CA THR A 5 6.09 2.84 -0.41
C THR A 5 5.20 1.90 0.42
N ILE A 6 5.68 0.69 0.73
CA ILE A 6 4.96 -0.25 1.62
C ILE A 6 4.39 0.40 2.89
N PRO A 7 5.15 1.20 3.68
CA PRO A 7 4.60 1.82 4.89
C PRO A 7 3.53 2.88 4.61
N GLU A 8 3.56 3.55 3.45
CA GLU A 8 2.52 4.51 3.06
C GLU A 8 1.24 3.78 2.64
N ALA A 9 1.38 2.78 1.76
CA ALA A 9 0.28 1.93 1.32
C ALA A 9 -0.43 1.24 2.49
N ALA A 10 0.35 0.78 3.48
CA ALA A 10 -0.14 0.24 4.74
C ALA A 10 -1.05 1.24 5.48
N ARG A 11 -0.63 2.50 5.58
CA ARG A 11 -1.44 3.57 6.22
C ARG A 11 -2.69 3.90 5.40
N THR A 12 -2.57 3.95 4.08
CA THR A 12 -3.70 4.27 3.20
C THR A 12 -4.81 3.21 3.26
N CYS A 13 -4.46 1.93 3.40
CA CYS A 13 -5.43 0.84 3.51
C CYS A 13 -5.78 0.40 4.92
N GLY A 14 -5.19 1.02 5.95
CA GLY A 14 -5.33 0.54 7.33
C GLY A 14 -4.81 -0.89 7.54
N ARG A 15 -3.77 -1.28 6.79
CA ARG A 15 -3.15 -2.62 6.83
C ARG A 15 -1.76 -2.56 7.43
N SER A 16 -1.26 -3.71 7.86
CA SER A 16 0.13 -3.80 8.31
C SER A 16 1.09 -3.82 7.11
N PRO A 17 2.31 -3.24 7.22
CA PRO A 17 3.36 -3.35 6.20
C PRO A 17 3.68 -4.80 5.81
N ARG A 18 3.56 -5.73 6.76
CA ARG A 18 3.73 -7.16 6.54
C ARG A 18 2.63 -7.74 5.64
N GLU A 19 1.37 -7.34 5.84
CA GLU A 19 0.26 -7.79 5.00
C GLU A 19 0.43 -7.29 3.56
N ILE A 20 0.80 -6.00 3.40
CA ILE A 20 1.10 -5.43 2.07
C ILE A 20 2.22 -6.22 1.39
N ARG A 21 3.30 -6.53 2.11
CA ARG A 21 4.40 -7.33 1.56
C ARG A 21 3.94 -8.73 1.13
N LEU A 22 3.14 -9.40 1.95
CA LEU A 22 2.57 -10.70 1.61
C LEU A 22 1.67 -10.62 0.37
N MET A 23 0.86 -9.58 0.22
CA MET A 23 0.02 -9.40 -0.97
C MET A 23 0.84 -9.20 -2.25
N ILE A 24 1.98 -8.50 -2.15
CA ILE A 24 2.92 -8.35 -3.26
C ILE A 24 3.56 -9.70 -3.60
N GLU A 25 4.02 -10.44 -2.58
CA GLU A 25 4.65 -11.76 -2.76
C GLU A 25 3.67 -12.81 -3.31
N ASP A 26 2.39 -12.72 -2.93
CA ASP A 26 1.30 -13.58 -3.41
C ASP A 26 0.77 -13.16 -4.79
N GLY A 27 1.18 -11.99 -5.31
CA GLY A 27 0.74 -11.46 -6.61
C GLY A 27 -0.65 -10.83 -6.60
N ARG A 28 -1.23 -10.58 -5.41
CA ARG A 28 -2.54 -9.93 -5.24
C ARG A 28 -2.48 -8.41 -5.27
N LEU A 29 -1.28 -7.83 -5.15
CA LEU A 29 -1.04 -6.39 -5.20
C LEU A 29 0.10 -6.08 -6.16
N GLY A 30 -0.18 -5.27 -7.17
CA GLY A 30 0.79 -4.79 -8.14
C GLY A 30 1.78 -3.82 -7.49
N ALA A 31 3.05 -4.21 -7.45
CA ALA A 31 4.13 -3.35 -7.00
C ALA A 31 5.33 -3.41 -7.94
N VAL A 32 5.95 -2.26 -8.15
CA VAL A 32 7.17 -2.09 -8.95
C VAL A 32 8.35 -1.93 -8.01
N ARG A 33 9.44 -2.66 -8.27
CA ARG A 33 10.67 -2.49 -7.50
C ARG A 33 11.58 -1.47 -8.18
N HIS A 34 11.85 -0.35 -7.51
CA HIS A 34 12.71 0.72 -8.02
C HIS A 34 13.75 1.11 -6.96
N GLY A 35 15.05 1.04 -7.31
CA GLY A 35 16.14 1.40 -6.40
C GLY A 35 16.15 0.60 -5.09
N GLY A 36 15.72 -0.67 -5.11
CA GLY A 36 15.63 -1.53 -3.93
C GLY A 36 14.39 -1.31 -3.06
N ARG A 37 13.51 -0.36 -3.41
CA ARG A 37 12.25 -0.09 -2.71
C ARG A 37 11.07 -0.62 -3.52
N TRP A 38 10.02 -1.05 -2.83
CA TRP A 38 8.75 -1.40 -3.44
C TRP A 38 7.87 -0.16 -3.54
N LEU A 39 7.35 0.07 -4.74
CA LEU A 39 6.48 1.17 -5.11
C LEU A 39 5.14 0.59 -5.55
N ILE A 40 4.07 1.00 -4.88
CA ILE A 40 2.72 0.47 -5.03
C ILE A 40 1.84 1.59 -5.58
N ASP A 41 1.01 1.29 -6.56
CA ASP A 41 0.02 2.26 -7.02
C ASP A 41 -1.19 2.26 -6.08
N PRO A 42 -1.59 3.41 -5.50
CA PRO A 42 -2.70 3.47 -4.57
C PRO A 42 -4.06 3.17 -5.21
N LEU A 43 -4.17 3.13 -6.53
CA LEU A 43 -5.38 2.67 -7.23
C LEU A 43 -5.51 1.14 -7.22
N ASP A 44 -4.39 0.42 -7.07
CA ASP A 44 -4.35 -1.04 -6.99
C ASP A 44 -4.65 -1.55 -5.57
N LEU A 45 -4.57 -0.64 -4.59
CA LEU A 45 -4.78 -0.94 -3.19
C LEU A 45 -6.25 -1.29 -2.90
N PRO A 46 -6.53 -2.47 -2.30
CA PRO A 46 -7.89 -2.89 -2.03
C PRO A 46 -8.52 -2.04 -0.93
N GLY A 47 -9.59 -1.33 -1.26
CA GLY A 47 -10.43 -0.60 -0.31
C GLY A 47 -9.71 0.58 0.34
N GLY A 48 -9.42 1.62 -0.45
CA GLY A 48 -9.17 2.96 0.07
C GLY A 48 -10.46 3.63 0.50
N GLU A 49 -11.17 3.07 1.50
CA GLU A 49 -12.01 3.94 2.32
C GLU A 49 -11.02 4.81 3.09
N ALA A 50 -10.92 6.08 2.70
CA ALA A 50 -10.05 7.05 3.35
C ALA A 50 -10.19 6.89 4.87
N PRO A 51 -9.09 6.85 5.64
CA PRO A 51 -9.21 6.80 7.10
C PRO A 51 -10.17 7.92 7.52
N PRO A 52 -11.23 7.63 8.31
CA PRO A 52 -12.08 8.69 8.80
C PRO A 52 -11.18 9.71 9.47
N LEU A 53 -11.19 10.90 8.89
CA LEU A 53 -10.47 12.08 9.30
C LEU A 53 -10.43 12.12 10.83
N ALA A 54 -9.22 12.06 11.39
CA ALA A 54 -8.85 12.35 12.77
C ALA A 54 -10.02 12.43 13.77
N ALA A 55 -10.20 11.39 14.59
CA ALA A 55 -10.78 11.58 15.90
C ALA A 55 -9.73 12.33 16.76
N GLU A 56 -10.05 13.60 16.98
CA GLU A 56 -9.56 14.63 17.91
C GLU A 56 -8.54 14.24 18.99
#